data_AF-A0A8T7E2L0-F1
#
_entry.id   AF-A0A8T7E2L0-F1
#
_cell.length_a   1.000
_cell.length_b   1.000
_cell.length_c   1.000
_cell.angle_alpha   90.00
_cell.angle_beta   90.00
_cell.angle_gamma   90.00
#
_symmetry.space_group_name_H-M   'P 1'
#
loop_
_entity.id
_entity.type
_entity.pdbx_description
1 polymer ?
#
loop_
_entity_poly.entity_id
_entity_poly.type
_entity_poly.pdbx_seq_one_letter_code
_entity_poly.pdbx_strand_id
1 'polypeptide(L)'
;MAVLGGTFDPVHHGHLRLAVEIIEYFSLDSVRMIPAAAPNLRGAPEASAEDRLAMAAAASGNGIEVDDREVRRAGRSYTVDTLAGLRAEHGDAPLLLVLGADAATRLNYWDRWQQLFDYAHLV
;
A
#
# COMPACT_ATOMS: atom_id res chain seq x y z
N MET A 1 12.78 0.86 0.58
CA MET A 1 11.59 0.82 -0.29
C MET A 1 10.39 1.39 0.45
N ALA A 2 9.46 2.05 -0.24
CA ALA A 2 8.21 2.51 0.37
C ALA A 2 7.01 1.76 -0.20
N VAL A 3 5.97 1.62 0.62
CA VAL A 3 4.71 0.93 0.34
C VAL A 3 3.58 1.92 0.48
N LEU A 4 2.81 2.08 -0.59
CA LEU A 4 1.60 2.90 -0.62
C LEU A 4 0.40 1.97 -0.81
N GLY A 5 -0.22 1.58 0.31
CA GLY A 5 -1.43 0.78 0.32
C GLY A 5 -2.69 1.64 0.15
N GLY A 6 -3.68 1.15 -0.59
CA GLY A 6 -4.92 1.90 -0.77
C GLY A 6 -6.00 1.13 -1.52
N THR A 7 -7.24 1.59 -1.42
CA THR A 7 -8.33 1.04 -2.23
C THR A 7 -8.15 1.40 -3.70
N PHE A 8 -7.76 2.65 -4.02
CA PHE A 8 -7.61 3.14 -5.39
C PHE A 8 -8.87 2.92 -6.26
N ASP A 9 -9.98 3.51 -5.83
CA ASP A 9 -11.31 3.35 -6.45
C ASP A 9 -11.89 4.69 -6.94
N PRO A 10 -11.39 5.26 -8.07
CA PRO A 10 -10.23 4.82 -8.84
C PRO A 10 -8.91 5.40 -8.32
N VAL A 11 -7.78 4.93 -8.86
CA VAL A 11 -6.50 5.65 -8.76
C VAL A 11 -6.63 7.04 -9.39
N HIS A 12 -5.92 8.03 -8.86
CA HIS A 12 -6.02 9.42 -9.32
C HIS A 12 -4.72 10.19 -9.03
N HIS A 13 -4.58 11.40 -9.57
CA HIS A 13 -3.34 12.19 -9.46
C HIS A 13 -2.87 12.44 -8.03
N GLY A 14 -3.76 12.59 -7.05
CA GLY A 14 -3.36 12.66 -5.64
C GLY A 14 -2.52 11.46 -5.16
N HIS A 15 -2.92 10.23 -5.52
CA HIS A 15 -2.17 9.02 -5.18
C HIS A 15 -0.81 8.97 -5.89
N LEU A 16 -0.81 9.29 -7.19
CA LEU A 16 0.40 9.26 -8.02
C LEU A 16 1.41 10.32 -7.57
N ARG A 17 0.92 11.53 -7.28
CA ARG A 17 1.74 12.64 -6.81
C ARG A 17 2.37 12.32 -5.46
N LEU A 18 1.60 11.75 -4.53
CA LEU A 18 2.14 11.30 -3.24
C LEU A 18 3.25 10.27 -3.42
N ALA A 19 3.06 9.27 -4.30
CA ALA A 19 4.09 8.28 -4.56
C ALA A 19 5.38 8.92 -5.11
N VAL A 20 5.27 9.84 -6.08
CA VAL A 20 6.42 10.59 -6.62
C VAL A 20 7.10 11.43 -5.54
N GLU A 21 6.34 12.13 -4.70
CA GLU A 21 6.90 12.94 -3.60
C GLU A 21 7.65 12.10 -2.57
N ILE A 22 7.17 10.88 -2.28
CA ILE A 22 7.87 9.94 -1.40
C ILE A 22 9.19 9.46 -2.03
N ILE A 23 9.17 9.17 -3.34
CA ILE A 23 10.38 8.79 -4.10
C ILE A 23 11.42 9.91 -3.98
N GLU A 24 11.04 11.15 -4.29
CA GLU A 24 11.92 12.31 -4.29
C GLU A 24 12.44 12.62 -2.87
N TYR A 25 11.56 12.66 -1.87
CA TYR A 25 11.90 13.05 -0.50
C TYR A 25 12.87 12.07 0.17
N PHE A 26 12.67 10.77 -0.03
CA PHE A 26 13.52 9.73 0.56
C PHE A 26 14.62 9.23 -0.39
N SER A 27 14.74 9.80 -1.59
CA SER A 27 15.69 9.36 -2.63
C SER A 27 15.59 7.85 -2.91
N LEU A 28 14.37 7.36 -3.08
CA LEU A 28 14.10 5.94 -3.35
C LEU A 28 14.19 5.64 -4.84
N ASP A 29 14.50 4.38 -5.19
CA ASP A 29 14.40 3.93 -6.58
C ASP A 29 12.94 3.75 -7.02
N SER A 30 12.09 3.26 -6.10
CA SER A 30 10.67 3.02 -6.37
C SER A 30 9.77 3.03 -5.13
N VAL A 31 8.48 3.25 -5.37
CA VAL A 31 7.38 3.02 -4.43
C VAL A 31 6.52 1.87 -4.93
N ARG A 32 6.19 0.96 -4.02
CA ARG A 32 5.26 -0.14 -4.28
C ARG A 32 3.84 0.28 -3.95
N MET A 33 3.02 0.47 -4.97
CA MET A 33 1.59 0.73 -4.85
C MET A 33 0.83 -0.60 -4.74
N ILE A 34 0.11 -0.81 -3.63
CA ILE A 34 -0.55 -2.09 -3.33
C ILE A 34 -2.07 -1.88 -3.25
N PRO A 35 -2.85 -2.25 -4.29
CA PRO A 35 -4.30 -2.21 -4.24
C PRO A 35 -4.85 -3.20 -3.21
N ALA A 36 -5.65 -2.71 -2.26
CA ALA A 36 -6.26 -3.55 -1.23
C ALA A 36 -7.28 -4.51 -1.86
N ALA A 37 -7.27 -5.78 -1.45
CA ALA A 37 -8.22 -6.79 -1.94
C ALA A 37 -9.67 -6.47 -1.54
N ALA A 38 -9.86 -6.21 -0.24
CA ALA A 38 -11.14 -5.88 0.36
C ALA A 38 -10.90 -4.87 1.51
N PRO A 39 -11.17 -3.57 1.31
CA PRO A 39 -10.95 -2.58 2.36
C PRO A 39 -11.92 -2.82 3.53
N ASN A 40 -11.38 -3.17 4.69
CA ASN A 40 -12.18 -3.52 5.88
C ASN A 40 -12.82 -2.29 6.58
N LEU A 41 -12.36 -1.08 6.27
CA LEU A 41 -12.68 0.14 7.03
C LEU A 41 -13.60 1.12 6.29
N ARG A 42 -14.06 0.77 5.09
CA ARG A 42 -14.98 1.59 4.26
C ARG A 42 -16.07 0.68 3.66
N GLY A 43 -17.11 1.28 3.09
CA GLY A 43 -18.09 0.55 2.27
C GLY A 43 -17.40 -0.19 1.12
N ALA A 44 -18.12 -1.15 0.52
CA ALA A 44 -17.59 -1.90 -0.62
C ALA A 44 -17.18 -0.93 -1.75
N PRO A 45 -16.00 -1.10 -2.37
CA PRO A 45 -15.59 -0.33 -3.55
C PRO A 45 -16.60 -0.48 -4.69
N GLU A 46 -16.72 0.56 -5.52
CA GLU A 46 -17.52 0.52 -6.75
C GLU A 46 -16.86 -0.39 -7.80
N ALA A 47 -15.54 -0.27 -8.00
CA ALA A 47 -14.80 -1.11 -8.94
C ALA A 47 -14.29 -2.41 -8.29
N SER A 48 -14.24 -3.49 -9.07
CA SER A 48 -13.72 -4.77 -8.63
C SER A 48 -12.23 -4.67 -8.26
N ALA A 49 -11.72 -5.60 -7.45
CA ALA A 49 -10.29 -5.62 -7.12
C ALA A 49 -9.39 -5.75 -8.36
N GLU A 50 -9.82 -6.53 -9.36
CA GLU A 50 -9.10 -6.67 -10.64
C GLU A 50 -9.15 -5.36 -11.45
N ASP A 51 -10.29 -4.67 -11.50
CA ASP A 51 -10.39 -3.39 -12.22
C ASP A 51 -9.52 -2.31 -11.56
N ARG A 52 -9.52 -2.24 -10.22
CA ARG A 52 -8.66 -1.31 -9.46
C ARG A 52 -7.18 -1.60 -9.66
N LEU A 53 -6.81 -2.89 -9.70
CA LEU A 53 -5.44 -3.31 -10.04
C LEU A 53 -5.07 -2.89 -11.46
N ALA A 54 -5.95 -3.13 -12.44
CA ALA A 54 -5.72 -2.75 -13.83
C ALA A 54 -5.61 -1.23 -14.01
N MET A 55 -6.46 -0.45 -13.34
CA MET A 55 -6.38 1.01 -13.33
C MET A 55 -5.08 1.51 -12.70
N ALA A 56 -4.67 0.94 -11.56
CA ALA A 56 -3.41 1.28 -10.90
C ALA A 56 -2.21 0.97 -11.81
N ALA A 57 -2.20 -0.20 -12.46
CA ALA A 57 -1.15 -0.58 -13.40
C ALA A 57 -1.10 0.38 -14.61
N ALA A 58 -2.24 0.71 -15.20
CA ALA A 58 -2.33 1.63 -16.33
C ALA A 58 -1.89 3.07 -15.98
N ALA A 59 -2.08 3.49 -14.72
CA ALA A 59 -1.68 4.81 -14.23
C ALA A 59 -0.24 4.86 -13.69
N SER A 60 0.42 3.72 -13.53
CA SER A 60 1.77 3.63 -12.96
C SER A 60 2.86 4.16 -13.91
N GLY A 61 3.99 4.57 -13.34
CA GLY A 61 5.12 5.21 -14.02
C GLY A 61 5.98 6.01 -13.03
N ASN A 62 7.10 6.58 -13.47
CA ASN A 62 7.99 7.40 -12.63
C ASN A 62 8.44 6.72 -11.31
N GLY A 63 8.81 5.44 -11.37
CA GLY A 63 9.22 4.67 -10.20
C GLY A 63 8.06 4.13 -9.35
N ILE A 64 6.81 4.24 -9.80
CA ILE A 64 5.67 3.56 -9.17
C ILE A 64 5.58 2.14 -9.72
N GLU A 65 5.76 1.15 -8.85
CA GLU A 65 5.57 -0.27 -9.13
C GLU A 65 4.26 -0.75 -8.51
N VAL A 66 3.42 -1.44 -9.28
CA VAL A 66 2.17 -2.01 -8.76
C VAL A 66 2.40 -3.45 -8.31
N ASP A 67 1.98 -3.78 -7.10
CA ASP A 67 2.08 -5.12 -6.53
C ASP A 67 0.68 -5.67 -6.25
N ASP A 68 0.36 -6.81 -6.87
CA ASP A 68 -0.96 -7.43 -6.86
C ASP A 68 -1.18 -8.42 -5.71
N ARG A 69 -0.20 -8.58 -4.80
CA ARG A 69 -0.20 -9.62 -3.76
C ARG A 69 -1.47 -9.68 -2.93
N GLU A 70 -2.06 -8.52 -2.62
CA GLU A 70 -3.28 -8.47 -1.83
C GLU A 70 -4.48 -8.93 -2.66
N VAL A 71 -4.61 -8.46 -3.91
CA VAL A 71 -5.67 -8.88 -4.84
C VAL A 71 -5.61 -10.38 -5.12
N ARG A 72 -4.41 -10.96 -5.19
CA ARG A 72 -4.19 -12.40 -5.43
C ARG A 72 -4.29 -13.26 -4.16
N ARG A 73 -4.27 -12.67 -2.96
CA ARG A 73 -4.31 -13.41 -1.70
C ARG A 73 -5.71 -14.01 -1.49
N ALA A 74 -5.76 -15.29 -1.16
CA ALA A 74 -7.01 -15.92 -0.75
C ALA A 74 -7.44 -15.39 0.64
N GLY A 75 -8.71 -15.01 0.75
CA GLY A 75 -9.28 -14.52 2.01
C GLY A 75 -9.01 -13.05 2.28
N ARG A 76 -9.06 -12.66 3.56
CA ARG A 76 -8.86 -11.26 3.96
C ARG A 76 -7.38 -10.90 3.89
N SER A 77 -7.10 -9.69 3.46
CA SER A 77 -5.76 -9.11 3.51
C SER A 77 -5.65 -8.14 4.67
N TYR A 78 -4.55 -8.26 5.42
CA TYR A 78 -4.17 -7.36 6.50
C TYR A 78 -2.80 -6.76 6.21
N THR A 79 -2.63 -5.47 6.49
CA THR A 79 -1.37 -4.79 6.21
C THR A 79 -0.18 -5.44 6.91
N VAL A 80 -0.37 -5.95 8.14
CA VAL A 80 0.69 -6.69 8.85
C VAL A 80 1.18 -7.91 8.07
N ASP A 81 0.29 -8.67 7.42
CA ASP A 81 0.67 -9.85 6.64
C ASP A 81 1.30 -9.45 5.29
N THR A 82 0.93 -8.29 4.77
CA THR A 82 1.58 -7.68 3.60
C THR A 82 3.02 -7.26 3.92
N LEU A 83 3.23 -6.54 5.04
CA LEU A 83 4.54 -6.10 5.48
C LEU A 83 5.45 -7.27 5.86
N ALA A 84 4.92 -8.28 6.55
CA ALA A 84 5.68 -9.49 6.89
C ALA A 84 6.18 -10.22 5.63
N GLY A 85 5.34 -10.35 4.60
CA GLY A 85 5.73 -10.92 3.32
C GLY A 85 6.84 -10.11 2.63
N LEU A 86 6.68 -8.79 2.57
CA LEU A 86 7.72 -7.90 2.01
C LEU A 86 9.04 -7.98 2.81
N ARG A 87 8.97 -8.06 4.15
CA ARG A 87 10.15 -8.23 5.01
C ARG A 87 10.87 -9.53 4.71
N ALA A 88 10.13 -10.62 4.50
CA ALA A 88 10.72 -11.91 4.12
C ALA A 88 11.42 -11.87 2.74
N GLU A 89 10.87 -11.10 1.78
CA GLU A 89 11.45 -10.93 0.44
C GLU A 89 12.69 -10.01 0.43
N HIS A 90 12.68 -8.96 1.24
CA HIS A 90 13.66 -7.86 1.16
C HIS A 90 14.68 -7.82 2.33
N GLY A 91 14.63 -8.78 3.26
CA GLY A 91 15.53 -8.84 4.41
C GLY A 91 15.41 -7.59 5.28
N ASP A 92 16.50 -7.14 5.90
CA ASP A 92 16.49 -6.01 6.87
C ASP A 92 16.49 -4.60 6.22
N ALA A 93 16.31 -4.50 4.91
CA ALA A 93 16.27 -3.21 4.23
C ALA A 93 15.14 -2.31 4.78
N PRO A 94 15.34 -0.99 4.94
CA PRO A 94 14.29 -0.11 5.44
C PRO A 94 13.04 -0.15 4.58
N LEU A 95 11.90 -0.37 5.24
CA LEU A 95 10.58 -0.43 4.62
C LEU A 95 9.72 0.67 5.22
N LEU A 96 9.19 1.55 4.36
CA LEU A 96 8.36 2.68 4.75
C LEU A 96 6.89 2.37 4.39
N LEU A 97 5.99 2.35 5.37
CA LEU A 97 4.56 2.31 5.13
C LEU A 97 4.02 3.74 5.07
N VAL A 98 3.61 4.18 3.89
CA VAL A 98 3.06 5.53 3.67
C VAL A 98 1.58 5.54 4.02
N LEU A 99 1.18 6.43 4.92
CA LEU A 99 -0.18 6.54 5.42
C LEU A 99 -0.73 7.97 5.22
N GLY A 100 -1.97 8.07 4.73
CA GLY A 100 -2.71 9.32 4.84
C GLY A 100 -3.07 9.63 6.30
N ALA A 101 -3.20 10.91 6.65
CA ALA A 101 -3.53 11.35 8.01
C ALA A 101 -4.79 10.67 8.58
N ASP A 102 -5.84 10.50 7.78
CA ASP A 102 -7.06 9.81 8.19
C ASP A 102 -6.84 8.34 8.54
N ALA A 103 -5.96 7.65 7.80
CA ALA A 103 -5.60 6.27 8.10
C ALA A 103 -4.77 6.19 9.39
N ALA A 104 -3.82 7.12 9.57
CA ALA A 104 -2.98 7.20 10.76
C ALA A 104 -3.81 7.42 12.04
N THR A 105 -4.83 8.28 12.02
CA THR A 105 -5.71 8.50 13.19
C THR A 105 -6.55 7.28 13.58
N ARG A 106 -6.67 6.30 12.68
CA ARG A 106 -7.43 5.07 12.87
C ARG A 106 -6.55 3.82 12.91
N LEU A 107 -5.23 3.99 13.01
CA LEU A 107 -4.27 2.89 12.97
C LEU A 107 -4.56 1.84 14.04
N ASN A 108 -5.02 2.27 15.22
CA ASN A 108 -5.36 1.39 16.34
C ASN A 108 -6.54 0.43 16.06
N TYR A 109 -7.29 0.63 14.98
CA TYR A 109 -8.34 -0.28 14.53
C TYR A 109 -7.85 -1.33 13.53
N TRP A 110 -6.60 -1.24 13.08
CA TRP A 110 -6.03 -2.19 12.14
C TRP A 110 -5.67 -3.48 12.86
N ASP A 111 -5.82 -4.61 12.15
CA ASP A 111 -5.49 -5.92 12.68
C ASP A 111 -4.01 -5.98 13.07
N ARG A 112 -3.74 -6.37 14.33
CA ARG A 112 -2.38 -6.44 14.90
C ARG A 112 -1.55 -5.18 14.64
N TRP A 113 -2.14 -3.99 14.71
CA TRP A 113 -1.47 -2.73 14.33
C TRP A 113 -0.12 -2.47 15.04
N GLN A 114 0.07 -2.97 16.26
CA GLN A 114 1.34 -2.84 17.00
C GLN A 114 2.48 -3.62 16.34
N GLN A 115 2.18 -4.72 15.62
CA GLN A 115 3.19 -5.50 14.89
C GLN A 115 3.63 -4.82 13.59
N LEU A 116 2.94 -3.77 13.13
CA LEU A 116 3.38 -3.02 11.95
C LEU A 116 4.79 -2.43 12.15
N PHE A 117 5.10 -2.02 13.38
CA PHE A 117 6.39 -1.45 13.76
C PHE A 117 7.54 -2.48 13.80
N ASP A 118 7.22 -3.78 13.82
CA ASP A 118 8.22 -4.84 13.68
C ASP A 118 8.73 -4.95 12.23
N TYR A 119 7.93 -4.46 11.27
CA TYR A 119 8.19 -4.64 9.84
C TYR A 119 8.47 -3.34 9.09
N ALA A 120 7.97 -2.19 9.55
CA ALA A 120 8.05 -0.94 8.80
C ALA A 120 8.18 0.31 9.68
N HIS A 121 8.78 1.35 9.12
CA HIS A 121 8.61 2.71 9.61
C HIS A 121 7.32 3.29 9.03
N LEU A 122 6.54 4.00 9.84
CA LEU A 122 5.34 4.70 9.37
C LEU A 122 5.72 6.11 8.94
N VAL A 123 5.25 6.50 7.76
CA VAL A 123 5.46 7.81 7.13
C VAL A 123 4.13 8.46 6.84
#